data_AF-A0A2I1KQI1-F1
#
_entry.id   AF-A0A2I1KQI1-F1
#
_cell.length_a   1.000
_cell.length_b   1.000
_cell.length_c   1.000
_cell.angle_alpha   90.00
_cell.angle_beta   90.00
_cell.angle_gamma   90.00
#
_symmetry.space_group_name_H-M   'P 1'
#
loop_
_entity.id
_entity.type
_entity.pdbx_description
1 polymer ?
#
loop_
_entity_poly.entity_id
_entity_poly.type
_entity_poly.pdbx_seq_one_letter_code
_entity_poly.pdbx_strand_id
1 'polypeptide(L)' 'THGASNGGTQAINGIIELGRRIARGFRNVKHYRLRMLLITRGLDASPHTQL' A
#
# COMPACT_ATOMS: atom_id res chain seq x y z
N THR A 1 12.50 -31.27 8.20
CA THR A 1 12.69 -29.85 7.87
C THR A 1 11.31 -29.22 7.76
N HIS A 2 10.83 -28.58 8.83
CA HIS A 2 9.48 -28.00 8.83
C HIS A 2 9.51 -26.74 7.95
N GLY A 3 8.78 -26.76 6.83
CA GLY A 3 8.80 -25.71 5.81
C GLY A 3 8.25 -24.40 6.37
N ALA A 4 9.13 -23.42 6.57
CA ALA A 4 8.73 -22.06 6.86
C ALA A 4 8.02 -21.47 5.62
N SER A 5 6.83 -20.92 5.81
CA SER A 5 6.06 -20.30 4.74
C SER A 5 6.53 -18.86 4.51
N ASN A 6 7.11 -18.62 3.32
CA ASN A 6 7.55 -17.28 2.89
C ASN A 6 6.39 -16.33 2.52
N GLY A 7 5.15 -16.68 2.89
CA GLY A 7 3.94 -15.98 2.47
C GLY A 7 3.89 -14.55 2.98
N GLY A 8 4.26 -14.31 4.24
CA GLY A 8 4.32 -12.98 4.83
C GLY A 8 5.35 -12.08 4.11
N THR A 9 6.55 -12.60 3.85
CA THR A 9 7.59 -11.86 3.14
C THR A 9 7.18 -11.52 1.71
N GLN A 10 6.51 -12.44 1.01
CA GLN A 10 5.99 -12.19 -0.35
C GLN A 10 4.87 -11.15 -0.36
N ALA A 11 3.99 -11.15 0.65
CA ALA A 11 2.95 -10.14 0.79
C ALA A 11 3.56 -8.74 0.98
N ILE A 12 4.58 -8.61 1.83
CA ILE A 12 5.31 -7.34 2.04
C ILE A 12 6.03 -6.90 0.75
N ASN A 13 6.70 -7.81 0.05
CA ASN A 13 7.32 -7.49 -1.23
C ASN A 13 6.31 -6.99 -2.28
N GLY A 14 5.11 -7.58 -2.32
CA GLY A 14 4.03 -7.14 -3.21
C GLY A 14 3.57 -5.71 -2.93
N ILE A 15 3.41 -5.34 -1.65
CA ILE A 15 3.03 -3.97 -1.24
C ILE A 15 4.12 -2.96 -1.65
N ILE A 16 5.39 -3.29 -1.42
CA ILE A 16 6.53 -2.42 -1.79
C ILE A 16 6.62 -2.27 -3.31
N GLU A 17 6.46 -3.35 -4.08
CA GLU A 17 6.51 -3.30 -5.54
C GLU A 17 5.37 -2.45 -6.11
N LEU A 18 4.17 -2.59 -5.56
CA LEU A 18 3.00 -1.80 -5.93
C LEU A 18 3.23 -0.31 -5.66
N GLY A 19 3.69 0.05 -4.46
CA GLY A 19 4.01 1.43 -4.11
C GLY A 19 5.03 2.05 -5.08
N ARG A 20 6.05 1.28 -5.47
CA ARG A 20 7.07 1.72 -6.44
C ARG A 20 6.51 1.88 -7.86
N ARG A 21 5.61 1.00 -8.32
CA ARG A 21 4.92 1.16 -9.62
C ARG A 21 4.11 2.44 -9.65
N ILE A 22 3.37 2.73 -8.59
CA ILE A 22 2.60 3.97 -8.45
C ILE A 22 3.57 5.17 -8.46
N ALA A 23 4.66 5.11 -7.68
CA ALA A 23 5.63 6.20 -7.55
C ALA A 23 6.39 6.57 -8.84
N ARG A 24 6.65 5.60 -9.74
CA ARG A 24 7.43 5.82 -10.99
C ARG A 24 6.81 6.87 -11.93
N GLY A 25 5.49 7.08 -11.89
CA GLY A 25 4.81 8.11 -12.66
C GLY A 25 4.89 9.52 -12.07
N PHE A 26 5.36 9.65 -10.81
CA PHE A 26 5.44 10.93 -10.11
C PHE A 26 6.87 11.40 -9.99
N ARG A 27 7.28 12.29 -10.90
CA ARG A 27 8.58 12.97 -10.82
C ARG A 27 8.64 14.00 -9.67
N ASN A 28 7.49 14.34 -9.06
CA ASN A 28 7.37 15.28 -7.94
C ASN A 28 6.80 14.60 -6.68
N VAL A 29 7.59 14.58 -5.60
CA VAL A 29 7.24 13.99 -4.30
C VAL A 29 6.00 14.62 -3.69
N LYS A 30 5.75 15.92 -3.89
CA LYS A 30 4.56 16.60 -3.36
C LYS A 30 3.27 16.04 -3.99
N HIS A 31 3.26 15.79 -5.29
CA HIS A 31 2.12 15.20 -5.99
C HIS A 31 1.93 13.71 -5.66
N TYR A 32 3.02 12.95 -5.51
CA TYR A 32 2.96 11.58 -5.00
C TYR A 32 2.32 11.53 -3.61
N ARG A 33 2.78 12.40 -2.69
CA ARG A 33 2.30 12.44 -1.31
C ARG A 33 0.82 12.83 -1.23
N LEU A 34 0.37 13.81 -2.04
CA LEU A 34 -1.04 14.16 -2.14
C LEU A 34 -1.89 12.98 -2.63
N ARG A 35 -1.46 12.27 -3.68
CA ARG A 35 -2.22 11.15 -4.25
C ARG A 35 -2.25 9.94 -3.32
N MET A 36 -1.15 9.65 -2.64
CA MET A 36 -1.08 8.63 -1.59
C MET A 36 -2.02 8.99 -0.44
N LEU A 37 -2.01 10.24 0.03
CA LEU A 37 -2.92 10.72 1.07
C LEU A 37 -4.40 10.63 0.65
N LEU A 38 -4.75 10.92 -0.60
CA LEU A 38 -6.12 10.78 -1.09
C LEU A 38 -6.58 9.33 -1.16
N ILE A 39 -5.70 8.42 -1.61
CA ILE A 39 -5.99 6.97 -1.67
C ILE A 39 -6.11 6.39 -0.25
N THR A 40 -5.20 6.75 0.65
CA THR A 40 -5.19 6.25 2.03
C THR A 40 -6.29 6.89 2.88
N ARG A 41 -6.61 8.18 2.70
CA ARG A 41 -7.73 8.86 3.37
C ARG A 41 -9.09 8.36 2.88
N GLY A 42 -9.19 7.90 1.63
CA GLY A 42 -10.36 7.16 1.15
C GLY A 42 -10.48 5.74 1.74
N LEU A 43 -9.37 5.16 2.23
CA LEU A 43 -9.34 3.86 2.89
C LEU A 43 -9.70 3.92 4.39
N ASP A 44 -9.58 5.10 5.01
CA ASP A 44 -10.00 5.40 6.38
C ASP A 44 -11.53 5.51 6.52
N ALA A 45 -12.24 5.66 5.39
CA ALA A 45 -13.71 5.64 5.34
C ALA A 45 -14.28 4.22 5.19
N SER A 46 -13.68 3.22 5.83
CA SER A 46 -14.49 2.06 6.20
C SER A 46 -15.61 2.58 7.10
N PRO A 47 -16.89 2.34 6.80
CA PRO A 47 -17.89 2.46 7.82
C PRO A 47 -17.47 1.43 8.87
N HIS A 48 -16.93 1.91 9.98
CA HIS A 48 -17.11 1.21 11.23
C HIS A 48 -18.61 1.23 11.47
N THR A 49 -19.32 0.31 10.79
CA THR A 49 -20.68 -0.07 11.11
C THR A 49 -20.58 -0.59 12.53
N GLN A 50 -20.81 0.32 13.47
CA GLN A 50 -21.23 -0.03 14.80
C GLN A 50 -22.61 -0.65 14.66
N LEU A 51 -22.64 -1.98 14.61
CA LEU A 51 -23.77 -2.80 15.01
C LEU A 51 -23.22 -3.92 15.88
#